data_AF-A0A2V4EAY8-F1
#
_entry.id   AF-A0A2V4EAY8-F1
#
_cell.length_a   1.000
_cell.length_b   1.000
_cell.length_c   1.000
_cell.angle_alpha   90.00
_cell.angle_beta   90.00
_cell.angle_gamma   90.00
#
_symmetry.space_group_name_H-M   'P 1'
#
loop_
_entity.id
_entity.type
_entity.pdbx_description
1 polymer ?
#
loop_
_entity_poly.entity_id
_entity_poly.type
_entity_poly.pdbx_seq_one_letter_code
_entity_poly.pdbx_strand_id
1 'polypeptide(L)'
;MNCLNHDSIRVIAPNIYHDTSWNEAEVLGAMVWLWNRNSYYRNAAINSAVETLLPIIQSKNFILLIKNNRPLGYLNWAYLNSDEECQYLNKTDSYINFVQCNTKDDSKNLWLLSFFCPFGLNESLLMKSICKKVLKNNLCFFGYHKSKTKTVVKKVQC
;
A
#
# COMPACT_ATOMS: atom_id res chain seq x y z
N MET A 1 -5.63 2.53 -39.95
CA MET A 1 -4.97 3.47 -39.01
C MET A 1 -5.12 2.88 -37.61
N ASN A 2 -4.02 2.49 -36.98
CA ASN A 2 -3.98 1.80 -35.70
C ASN A 2 -4.24 2.78 -34.55
N CYS A 3 -5.38 2.67 -33.87
CA CYS A 3 -5.55 3.21 -32.52
C CYS A 3 -5.03 2.17 -31.53
N LEU A 4 -3.73 2.22 -31.24
CA LEU A 4 -3.14 1.48 -30.12
C LEU A 4 -3.77 1.99 -28.83
N ASN A 5 -4.47 1.11 -28.10
CA ASN A 5 -5.01 1.39 -26.78
C ASN A 5 -3.85 1.71 -25.81
N HIS A 6 -3.54 3.00 -25.67
CA HIS A 6 -2.50 3.51 -24.80
C HIS A 6 -3.00 3.59 -23.35
N ASP A 7 -2.83 2.49 -22.59
CA ASP A 7 -2.37 2.49 -21.19
C ASP A 7 -2.56 1.08 -20.58
N SER A 8 -1.58 0.20 -20.78
CA SER A 8 -1.59 -1.11 -20.11
C SER A 8 -1.26 -0.93 -18.63
N ILE A 9 -2.16 -1.34 -17.74
CA ILE A 9 -1.93 -1.32 -16.30
C ILE A 9 -1.85 -2.75 -15.79
N ARG A 10 -0.69 -3.11 -15.23
CA ARG A 10 -0.48 -4.36 -14.50
C ARG A 10 -0.69 -4.10 -13.01
N VAL A 11 -1.46 -4.97 -12.38
CA VAL A 11 -1.76 -4.96 -10.94
C VAL A 11 -1.11 -6.18 -10.31
N ILE A 12 -0.26 -5.97 -9.32
CA ILE A 12 0.33 -7.04 -8.51
C ILE A 12 -0.30 -6.95 -7.11
N ALA A 13 -1.12 -7.94 -6.75
CA ALA A 13 -1.82 -7.97 -5.47
C ALA A 13 -1.94 -9.43 -4.95
N PRO A 14 -0.86 -9.99 -4.38
CA PRO A 14 -0.75 -11.44 -4.17
C PRO A 14 -1.82 -12.05 -3.26
N ASN A 15 -2.28 -11.33 -2.22
CA ASN A 15 -3.35 -11.83 -1.35
C ASN A 15 -4.76 -11.74 -1.98
N ILE A 16 -4.92 -11.01 -3.09
CA ILE A 16 -6.21 -10.85 -3.80
C ILE A 16 -6.27 -11.72 -5.06
N TYR A 17 -5.16 -11.82 -5.80
CA TYR A 17 -5.04 -12.57 -7.05
C TYR A 17 -4.06 -13.74 -6.88
N HIS A 18 -4.57 -14.86 -6.35
CA HIS A 18 -3.74 -16.00 -5.95
C HIS A 18 -3.06 -16.71 -7.12
N ASP A 19 -3.67 -16.68 -8.32
CA ASP A 19 -3.16 -17.35 -9.51
C ASP A 19 -2.15 -16.50 -10.30
N THR A 20 -1.88 -15.26 -9.88
CA THR A 20 -0.93 -14.38 -10.57
C THR A 20 0.48 -14.59 -10.04
N SER A 21 1.38 -15.11 -10.87
CA SER A 21 2.80 -15.16 -10.54
C SER A 21 3.39 -13.76 -10.39
N TRP A 22 4.23 -13.57 -9.38
CA TRP A 22 4.97 -12.33 -9.16
C TRP A 22 6.35 -12.65 -8.59
N ASN A 23 7.27 -11.70 -8.70
CA ASN A 23 8.65 -11.86 -8.23
C ASN A 23 8.95 -10.84 -7.13
N GLU A 24 9.50 -11.30 -6.00
CA GLU A 24 9.81 -10.44 -4.86
C GLU A 24 10.84 -9.37 -5.19
N ALA A 25 11.90 -9.72 -5.92
CA ALA A 25 12.94 -8.77 -6.32
C ALA A 25 12.40 -7.71 -7.30
N GLU A 26 11.50 -8.09 -8.22
CA GLU A 26 10.80 -7.15 -9.10
C GLU A 26 9.99 -6.13 -8.28
N VAL A 27 9.20 -6.61 -7.31
CA VAL A 27 8.37 -5.75 -6.46
C VAL A 27 9.23 -4.85 -5.58
N LEU A 28 10.28 -5.39 -4.95
CA LEU A 28 11.20 -4.63 -4.11
C LEU A 28 11.90 -3.54 -4.93
N GLY A 29 12.44 -3.88 -6.09
CA GLY A 29 13.08 -2.93 -7.00
C GLY A 29 12.12 -1.82 -7.43
N ALA A 30 10.86 -2.16 -7.74
CA ALA A 30 9.83 -1.19 -8.08
C ALA A 30 9.51 -0.24 -6.92
N MET A 31 9.37 -0.75 -5.69
CA MET A 31 9.09 0.07 -4.51
C MET A 31 10.26 0.98 -4.11
N VAL A 32 11.50 0.48 -4.16
CA VAL A 32 12.71 1.29 -3.93
C VAL A 32 12.85 2.37 -5.00
N TRP A 33 12.56 2.04 -6.26
CA TRP A 33 12.55 3.03 -7.34
C TRP A 33 11.50 4.12 -7.10
N LEU A 34 10.30 3.76 -6.61
CA LEU A 34 9.25 4.72 -6.23
C LEU A 34 9.72 5.63 -5.08
N TRP A 35 10.42 5.11 -4.07
CA TRP A 35 11.01 5.91 -3.00
C TRP A 35 12.00 6.96 -3.53
N ASN A 36 12.83 6.58 -4.52
CA ASN A 36 13.74 7.51 -5.19
C ASN A 36 13.03 8.68 -5.92
N ARG A 37 11.74 8.53 -6.26
CA ARG A 37 10.92 9.58 -6.87
C ARG A 37 10.32 10.55 -5.86
N ASN A 38 10.33 10.24 -4.57
CA ASN A 38 9.80 11.09 -3.51
C ASN A 38 10.92 11.91 -2.85
N SER A 39 10.71 13.21 -2.62
CA SER A 39 11.74 14.10 -2.06
C SER A 39 12.20 13.71 -0.65
N TYR A 40 11.31 13.13 0.15
CA TYR A 40 11.63 12.69 1.51
C TYR A 40 12.41 11.36 1.50
N TYR A 41 11.97 10.40 0.69
CA TYR A 41 12.56 9.05 0.67
C TYR A 41 13.75 8.90 -0.28
N ARG A 42 14.00 9.84 -1.20
CA ARG A 42 15.09 9.73 -2.19
C ARG A 42 16.47 9.52 -1.56
N ASN A 43 16.69 10.10 -0.39
CA ASN A 43 17.97 10.04 0.32
C ASN A 43 17.98 8.99 1.45
N ALA A 44 16.93 8.17 1.55
CA ALA A 44 16.90 7.09 2.52
C ALA A 44 18.02 6.06 2.22
N ALA A 45 18.66 5.55 3.27
CA ALA A 45 19.61 4.46 3.11
C ALA A 45 18.90 3.22 2.55
N ILE A 46 19.57 2.49 1.65
CA ILE A 46 19.02 1.27 1.02
C ILE A 46 18.59 0.27 2.10
N ASN A 47 19.40 0.09 3.15
CA ASN A 47 19.07 -0.83 4.24
C ASN A 47 17.73 -0.45 4.91
N SER A 48 17.51 0.84 5.20
CA SER A 48 16.25 1.32 5.78
C SER A 48 15.04 1.10 4.87
N ALA A 49 15.23 1.25 3.54
CA ALA A 49 14.18 0.95 2.57
C ALA A 49 13.86 -0.55 2.57
N VAL A 50 14.88 -1.41 2.56
CA VAL A 50 14.71 -2.87 2.57
C VAL A 50 14.04 -3.35 3.86
N GLU A 51 14.47 -2.87 5.02
CA GLU A 51 13.88 -3.18 6.34
C GLU A 51 12.39 -2.80 6.42
N THR A 52 11.97 -1.76 5.70
CA THR A 52 10.56 -1.34 5.65
C THR A 52 9.76 -2.11 4.60
N LEU A 53 10.31 -2.25 3.40
CA LEU A 53 9.59 -2.75 2.22
C LEU A 53 9.50 -4.29 2.20
N LEU A 54 10.52 -5.01 2.64
CA LEU A 54 10.46 -6.48 2.65
C LEU A 54 9.32 -7.02 3.52
N PRO A 55 9.10 -6.55 4.76
CA PRO A 55 7.95 -6.99 5.54
C PRO A 55 6.61 -6.71 4.85
N ILE A 56 6.48 -5.56 4.17
CA ILE A 56 5.27 -5.24 3.38
C ILE A 56 5.07 -6.28 2.27
N ILE A 57 6.12 -6.61 1.53
CA ILE A 57 6.04 -7.55 0.41
C ILE A 57 5.74 -8.97 0.91
N GLN A 58 6.44 -9.41 1.95
CA GLN A 58 6.28 -10.73 2.57
C GLN A 58 4.89 -10.91 3.20
N SER A 59 4.27 -9.84 3.68
CA SER A 59 2.89 -9.87 4.19
C SER A 59 1.88 -10.27 3.12
N LYS A 60 2.23 -10.10 1.82
CA LYS A 60 1.35 -10.26 0.64
C LYS A 60 0.14 -9.31 0.60
N ASN A 61 -0.05 -8.48 1.63
CA ASN A 61 -1.12 -7.50 1.75
C ASN A 61 -0.72 -6.15 1.14
N PHE A 62 -0.41 -6.17 -0.15
CA PHE A 62 -0.12 -4.96 -0.90
C PHE A 62 -0.74 -5.02 -2.30
N ILE A 63 -0.88 -3.83 -2.89
CA ILE A 63 -1.16 -3.62 -4.31
C ILE A 63 -0.02 -2.77 -4.85
N LEU A 64 0.68 -3.27 -5.87
CA LEU A 64 1.62 -2.48 -6.66
C LEU A 64 1.03 -2.28 -8.06
N LEU A 65 1.01 -1.04 -8.52
CA LEU A 65 0.55 -0.69 -9.86
C LEU A 65 1.72 -0.37 -10.77
N ILE A 66 1.74 -0.96 -11.95
CA ILE A 66 2.71 -0.70 -13.01
C ILE A 66 1.93 -0.21 -14.23
N LYS A 67 2.16 1.03 -14.65
CA LYS A 67 1.54 1.64 -15.82
C LYS A 67 2.61 1.77 -16.91
N ASN A 68 2.37 1.20 -18.09
CA ASN A 68 3.31 1.25 -19.22
C ASN A 68 4.75 0.87 -18.81
N ASN A 69 4.91 -0.28 -18.13
CA ASN A 69 6.17 -0.80 -17.58
C ASN A 69 6.89 0.12 -16.56
N ARG A 70 6.21 1.11 -16.01
CA ARG A 70 6.73 2.00 -14.97
C ARG A 70 5.93 1.84 -13.67
N PRO A 71 6.58 1.64 -12.51
CA PRO A 71 5.89 1.66 -11.23
C PRO A 71 5.15 2.99 -11.04
N LEU A 72 3.87 2.92 -10.71
CA LEU A 72 3.00 4.08 -10.46
C LEU A 72 2.90 4.39 -8.96
N GLY A 73 2.75 3.35 -8.14
CA GLY A 73 2.56 3.48 -6.71
C GLY A 73 2.18 2.16 -6.07
N TYR A 74 2.20 2.12 -4.74
CA TYR A 74 1.77 0.97 -3.97
C TYR A 74 0.92 1.35 -2.76
N LEU A 75 0.02 0.46 -2.38
CA LEU A 75 -0.76 0.54 -1.16
C LEU A 75 -0.57 -0.77 -0.40
N ASN A 76 -0.50 -0.70 0.94
CA ASN A 76 -0.52 -1.88 1.77
C ASN A 76 -1.53 -1.76 2.91
N TRP A 77 -1.96 -2.90 3.43
CA TRP A 77 -2.96 -2.97 4.48
C TRP A 77 -2.65 -4.06 5.49
N ALA A 78 -3.38 -4.02 6.60
CA ALA A 78 -3.42 -5.05 7.62
C ALA A 78 -4.86 -5.28 8.10
N TYR A 79 -5.06 -6.34 8.86
CA TYR A 79 -6.30 -6.63 9.56
C TYR A 79 -6.04 -6.44 11.05
N LEU A 80 -6.69 -5.45 11.68
CA LEU A 80 -6.47 -5.09 13.07
C LEU A 80 -7.73 -5.34 13.90
N ASN A 81 -7.58 -5.94 15.07
CA ASN A 81 -8.62 -5.96 16.12
C ASN A 81 -8.59 -4.64 16.91
N SER A 82 -9.52 -4.46 17.85
CA SER A 82 -9.65 -3.21 18.61
C SER A 82 -8.40 -2.83 19.42
N ASP A 83 -7.66 -3.80 19.96
CA ASP A 83 -6.44 -3.53 20.73
C ASP A 83 -5.29 -3.13 19.80
N GLU A 84 -5.10 -3.87 18.71
CA GLU A 84 -4.11 -3.57 17.66
C GLU A 84 -4.37 -2.20 17.02
N GLU A 85 -5.64 -1.84 16.79
CA GLU A 85 -6.06 -0.51 16.32
C GLU A 85 -5.63 0.59 17.30
N CYS A 86 -5.89 0.39 18.59
CA CYS A 86 -5.52 1.35 19.63
C CYS A 86 -4.00 1.54 19.65
N GLN A 87 -3.24 0.45 19.58
CA GLN A 87 -1.77 0.50 19.56
C GLN A 87 -1.24 1.19 18.29
N TYR A 88 -1.83 0.90 17.13
CA TYR A 88 -1.45 1.50 15.84
C TYR A 88 -1.68 3.02 15.85
N LEU A 89 -2.85 3.46 16.31
CA LEU A 89 -3.22 4.88 16.35
C LEU A 89 -2.40 5.68 17.37
N ASN A 90 -2.05 5.06 18.48
CA ASN A 90 -1.25 5.66 19.56
C ASN A 90 0.26 5.46 19.39
N LYS A 91 0.69 4.72 18.37
CA LYS A 91 2.11 4.40 18.09
C LYS A 91 2.83 3.78 19.28
N THR A 92 2.13 2.91 20.03
CA THR A 92 2.70 2.19 21.16
C THR A 92 3.44 0.92 20.71
N ASP A 93 3.38 0.59 19.42
CA ASP A 93 4.13 -0.50 18.81
C ASP A 93 4.67 -0.10 17.42
N SER A 94 5.57 -0.91 16.87
CA SER A 94 6.25 -0.64 15.60
C SER A 94 5.33 -0.83 14.39
N TYR A 95 5.56 -0.05 13.33
CA TYR A 95 4.85 -0.20 12.06
C TYR A 95 4.93 -1.63 11.49
N ILE A 96 6.08 -2.28 11.66
CA ILE A 96 6.34 -3.62 11.11
C ILE A 96 5.47 -4.67 11.80
N ASN A 97 5.19 -4.54 13.09
CA ASN A 97 4.30 -5.46 13.80
C ASN A 97 2.89 -5.42 13.20
N PHE A 98 2.37 -4.23 12.88
CA PHE A 98 1.06 -4.12 12.23
C PHE A 98 1.04 -4.64 10.80
N VAL A 99 2.13 -4.49 10.04
CA VAL A 99 2.25 -5.08 8.69
C VAL A 99 2.13 -6.61 8.73
N GLN A 100 2.57 -7.24 9.81
CA GLN A 100 2.48 -8.69 10.01
C GLN A 100 1.08 -9.17 10.41
N CYS A 101 0.16 -8.27 10.80
CA CYS A 101 -1.26 -8.58 11.00
C CYS A 101 -1.97 -8.80 9.64
N ASN A 102 -1.52 -9.79 8.88
CA ASN A 102 -1.87 -9.95 7.46
C ASN A 102 -3.02 -10.94 7.19
N THR A 103 -3.50 -11.64 8.21
CA THR A 103 -4.58 -12.62 8.11
C THR A 103 -5.92 -11.98 8.41
N LYS A 104 -6.90 -12.18 7.51
CA LYS A 104 -8.27 -11.73 7.73
C LYS A 104 -8.96 -12.62 8.77
N ASP A 105 -9.71 -11.99 9.66
CA ASP A 105 -10.61 -12.62 10.62
C ASP A 105 -11.87 -11.74 10.74
N ASP A 106 -13.01 -12.33 11.09
CA ASP A 106 -14.30 -11.64 11.27
C ASP A 106 -14.26 -10.65 12.43
N SER A 107 -13.32 -10.80 13.37
CA SER A 107 -13.07 -9.87 14.47
C SER A 107 -12.22 -8.66 14.09
N LYS A 108 -11.65 -8.63 12.88
CA LYS A 108 -10.64 -7.65 12.48
C LYS A 108 -11.10 -6.73 11.35
N ASN A 109 -10.78 -5.45 11.46
CA ASN A 109 -11.05 -4.45 10.44
C ASN A 109 -9.88 -4.33 9.46
N LEU A 110 -10.18 -4.03 8.20
CA LEU A 110 -9.16 -3.76 7.18
C LEU A 110 -8.64 -2.32 7.33
N TRP A 111 -7.35 -2.19 7.65
CA TRP A 111 -6.66 -0.91 7.80
C TRP A 111 -5.67 -0.65 6.68
N LEU A 112 -5.85 0.46 5.96
CA LEU A 112 -4.86 0.95 4.99
C LEU A 112 -3.71 1.58 5.77
N LEU A 113 -2.53 0.96 5.67
CA LEU A 113 -1.35 1.37 6.43
C LEU A 113 -0.53 2.41 5.67
N SER A 114 -0.46 2.29 4.35
CA SER A 114 0.16 3.31 3.49
C SER A 114 -0.52 3.39 2.12
N PHE A 115 -0.47 4.59 1.55
CA PHE A 115 -0.78 4.86 0.15
C PHE A 115 0.37 5.70 -0.41
N PHE A 116 1.18 5.11 -1.28
CA PHE A 116 2.38 5.73 -1.81
C PHE A 116 2.30 5.91 -3.32
N CYS A 117 2.15 7.16 -3.76
CA CYS A 117 2.15 7.57 -5.16
C CYS A 117 2.96 8.86 -5.28
N PRO A 118 4.25 8.81 -5.69
CA PRO A 118 5.13 9.97 -5.68
C PRO A 118 4.95 10.88 -6.91
N PHE A 119 3.77 10.85 -7.52
CA PHE A 119 3.44 11.56 -8.76
C PHE A 119 2.28 12.53 -8.56
N GLY A 120 1.75 13.08 -9.64
CA GLY A 120 0.71 14.11 -9.59
C GLY A 120 -0.65 13.60 -9.11
N LEU A 121 -1.60 14.53 -9.07
CA LEU A 121 -2.97 14.26 -8.67
C LEU A 121 -3.64 13.21 -9.57
N ASN A 122 -3.38 13.25 -10.88
CA ASN A 122 -3.99 12.33 -11.85
C ASN A 122 -3.57 10.88 -11.60
N GLU A 123 -2.27 10.63 -11.40
CA GLU A 123 -1.72 9.33 -11.04
C GLU A 123 -2.29 8.81 -9.72
N SER A 124 -2.40 9.71 -8.73
CA SER A 124 -2.94 9.39 -7.42
C SER A 124 -4.43 9.00 -7.48
N LEU A 125 -5.22 9.72 -8.29
CA LEU A 125 -6.65 9.41 -8.51
C LEU A 125 -6.83 8.09 -9.28
N LEU A 126 -6.01 7.84 -10.30
CA LEU A 126 -6.02 6.58 -11.03
C LEU A 126 -5.70 5.41 -10.10
N MET A 127 -4.62 5.52 -9.33
CA MET A 127 -4.24 4.50 -8.35
C MET A 127 -5.35 4.26 -7.33
N LYS A 128 -5.95 5.32 -6.78
CA LYS A 128 -7.07 5.21 -5.86
C LYS A 128 -8.26 4.46 -6.49
N SER A 129 -8.61 4.76 -7.73
CA SER A 129 -9.70 4.09 -8.46
C SER A 129 -9.44 2.60 -8.68
N ILE A 130 -8.19 2.23 -8.97
CA ILE A 130 -7.81 0.83 -9.15
C ILE A 130 -7.77 0.09 -7.82
N CYS A 131 -7.12 0.65 -6.79
CA CYS A 131 -7.09 0.05 -5.46
C CYS A 131 -8.50 -0.18 -4.91
N LYS A 132 -9.43 0.76 -5.16
CA LYS A 132 -10.87 0.62 -4.88
C LYS A 132 -11.43 -0.68 -5.48
N LYS A 133 -11.28 -0.85 -6.80
CA LYS A 133 -11.73 -2.06 -7.50
C LYS A 133 -11.07 -3.34 -6.99
N VAL A 134 -9.76 -3.31 -6.73
CA VAL A 134 -9.00 -4.49 -6.25
C VAL A 134 -9.44 -4.91 -4.84
N LEU A 135 -9.68 -3.94 -3.95
CA LEU A 135 -10.20 -4.18 -2.60
C LEU A 135 -11.70 -4.50 -2.58
N LYS A 136 -12.36 -4.58 -3.75
CA LYS A 136 -13.74 -5.03 -3.95
C LYS A 136 -14.80 -4.19 -3.24
N ASN A 137 -14.60 -2.89 -3.07
CA ASN A 137 -15.51 -2.06 -2.26
C ASN A 137 -15.64 -2.59 -0.83
N ASN A 138 -14.55 -3.03 -0.21
CA ASN A 138 -14.54 -3.31 1.22
C ASN A 138 -14.54 -2.00 2.02
N LEU A 139 -15.10 -2.06 3.23
CA LEU A 139 -14.96 -0.95 4.17
C LEU A 139 -13.52 -0.96 4.70
N CYS A 140 -12.81 0.14 4.52
CA CYS A 140 -11.43 0.29 4.94
C CYS A 140 -11.27 1.47 5.88
N PHE A 141 -10.37 1.32 6.84
CA PHE A 141 -10.01 2.34 7.82
C PHE A 141 -8.66 2.92 7.46
N PHE A 142 -8.49 4.22 7.66
CA PHE A 142 -7.17 4.85 7.61
C PHE A 142 -7.08 5.99 8.63
N GLY A 143 -5.90 6.14 9.23
CA GLY A 143 -5.58 7.21 10.15
C GLY A 143 -4.68 8.24 9.51
N TYR A 144 -4.89 9.52 9.81
CA TYR A 144 -3.90 10.56 9.54
C TYR A 144 -3.80 11.53 10.71
N HIS A 145 -2.60 12.03 10.97
CA HIS A 145 -2.36 13.00 12.03
C HIS A 145 -2.69 14.40 11.54
N LYS A 146 -3.72 15.03 12.11
CA LYS A 146 -4.02 16.44 11.86
C LYS A 146 -3.12 17.36 12.71
N SER A 147 -2.68 16.87 13.86
CA SER A 147 -1.71 17.51 14.75
C SER A 147 -0.95 16.45 15.54
N LYS A 148 0.06 16.85 16.33
CA LYS A 148 0.81 15.93 17.22
C LYS A 148 -0.08 15.16 18.22
N THR A 149 -1.25 15.69 18.57
CA THR A 149 -2.14 15.14 19.59
C THR A 149 -3.47 14.61 19.04
N LYS A 150 -3.73 14.80 17.74
CA LYS A 150 -5.01 14.45 17.13
C LYS A 150 -4.84 13.58 15.89
N THR A 151 -5.10 12.30 16.07
CA THR A 151 -5.29 11.34 14.97
C THR A 151 -6.75 11.39 14.53
N VAL A 152 -6.97 11.54 13.22
CA VAL A 152 -8.30 11.46 12.62
C VAL A 152 -8.40 10.11 11.92
N VAL A 153 -9.36 9.30 12.36
CA VAL A 153 -9.71 8.05 11.69
C VAL A 153 -10.84 8.33 10.70
N LYS A 154 -10.67 7.83 9.47
CA LYS A 154 -11.70 7.87 8.44
C LYS A 154 -12.01 6.46 7.97
N LYS A 155 -13.29 6.25 7.66
CA LYS A 155 -13.79 5.08 6.96
C LYS A 155 -13.98 5.44 5.49
N VAL A 156 -13.55 4.56 4.59
CA VAL A 156 -13.70 4.74 3.16
C VAL A 156 -14.12 3.41 2.54
N GLN A 157 -15.03 3.47 1.56
CA GLN A 157 -15.33 2.31 0.73
C GLN A 157 -14.25 2.22 -0.35
N CYS A 158 -13.38 1.22 -0.22
CA CYS A 158 -12.35 0.87 -1.19
C CYS A 158 -12.81 -0.32 -2.00
#